data_AF-A0AA38KR15-F1
#
_entry.id   AF-A0AA38KR15-F1
#
_cell.length_a   1.000
_cell.length_b   1.000
_cell.length_c   1.000
_cell.angle_alpha   90.00
_cell.angle_beta   90.00
_cell.angle_gamma   90.00
#
_symmetry.space_group_name_H-M   'P 1'
#
loop_
_entity.id
_entity.type
_entity.pdbx_description
1 polymer ?
#
loop_
_entity_poly.entity_id
_entity_poly.type
_entity_poly.pdbx_seq_one_letter_code
_entity_poly.pdbx_strand_id
1 'polypeptide(L)'
;LGYLAFPTIGSPLANNTAPASDGSHLLDSSDTSTVPAEMESAKQPPRSVDPLQERHRVRLELEEAERIRGEEDWVRSGGILRDSEGKRDFPRTEKVREEIRLREWEKGARERWDEYERRWAELQAKERKGDSEITFNDIPWPVYFGERGNDQTKSSKLGTWGTVAIPPKVKLSDITRENVETFLTDGLKVRGCKVTRKERVRTSFLRWHPDKMTALVSKVTEDDRKDVEDGISAVVRCLQDM
;
A
#
# COMPACT_ATOMS: atom_id res chain seq x y z
N LEU A 1 15.53 8.39 1.95
CA LEU A 1 15.31 7.30 0.96
C LEU A 1 13.85 6.92 1.02
N GLY A 2 13.04 7.30 0.03
CA GLY A 2 11.62 6.96 -0.03
C GLY A 2 11.31 6.23 -1.33
N TYR A 3 11.19 4.90 -1.26
CA TYR A 3 10.82 4.05 -2.39
C TYR A 3 10.03 2.85 -1.88
N LEU A 4 8.71 3.02 -1.80
CA LEU A 4 7.63 2.01 -1.93
C LEU A 4 6.28 2.68 -1.63
N ALA A 5 6.00 3.82 -2.30
CA ALA A 5 4.70 4.47 -2.18
C ALA A 5 3.64 3.68 -2.98
N PHE A 6 2.61 3.18 -2.30
CA PHE A 6 1.35 2.86 -2.99
C PHE A 6 0.81 4.15 -3.63
N PRO A 7 0.26 4.10 -4.86
CA PRO A 7 -0.16 5.31 -5.56
C PRO A 7 -1.31 5.99 -4.82
N THR A 8 -1.06 7.19 -4.28
CA THR A 8 -2.10 8.08 -3.78
C THR A 8 -2.96 8.54 -4.95
N ILE A 9 -4.26 8.26 -4.90
CA ILE A 9 -5.22 8.73 -5.91
C ILE A 9 -5.43 10.22 -5.67
N GLY A 10 -4.81 11.04 -6.52
CA GLY A 10 -4.74 12.50 -6.34
C GLY A 10 -5.81 13.27 -7.13
N SER A 11 -6.12 14.46 -6.63
CA SER A 11 -6.84 15.53 -7.34
C SER A 11 -6.69 16.86 -6.57
N PRO A 12 -6.74 18.03 -7.22
CA PRO A 12 -6.39 18.31 -8.62
C PRO A 12 -5.33 19.44 -8.76
N LEU A 13 -5.11 19.90 -9.99
CA LEU A 13 -4.06 20.82 -10.44
C LEU A 13 -3.87 22.10 -9.61
N ALA A 14 -2.60 22.53 -9.52
CA ALA A 14 -2.21 23.94 -9.39
C ALA A 14 -1.17 24.26 -10.49
N ASN A 15 -1.61 24.88 -11.59
CA ASN A 15 -0.71 25.37 -12.65
C ASN A 15 -0.34 26.83 -12.36
N ASN A 16 0.96 27.13 -12.30
CA ASN A 16 1.47 28.50 -12.13
C ASN A 16 2.01 29.09 -13.43
N THR A 17 1.77 30.39 -13.60
CA THR A 17 2.14 31.22 -14.75
C THR A 17 3.66 31.45 -14.87
N ALA A 18 4.17 31.54 -16.11
CA ALA A 18 5.43 32.21 -16.43
C ALA A 18 5.32 32.90 -17.83
N PRO A 19 5.73 34.18 -17.99
CA PRO A 19 5.66 34.90 -19.26
C PRO A 19 7.04 35.11 -19.93
N ALA A 20 7.06 35.39 -21.24
CA ALA A 20 8.23 35.91 -21.97
C ALA A 20 7.84 36.71 -23.24
N SER A 21 8.76 37.58 -23.68
CA SER A 21 8.79 38.41 -24.90
C SER A 21 8.39 37.69 -26.20
N ASP A 22 7.77 38.32 -27.20
CA ASP A 22 8.06 39.61 -27.89
C ASP A 22 9.31 39.57 -28.81
N GLY A 23 9.20 40.20 -29.99
CA GLY A 23 10.18 40.19 -31.09
C GLY A 23 9.53 40.05 -32.48
N SER A 24 9.70 41.05 -33.35
CA SER A 24 9.06 41.13 -34.68
C SER A 24 10.06 41.43 -35.81
N HIS A 25 9.80 40.89 -37.03
CA HIS A 25 10.45 41.35 -38.27
C HIS A 25 9.64 40.97 -39.54
N LEU A 26 9.96 41.61 -40.68
CA LEU A 26 9.19 41.62 -41.94
C LEU A 26 10.15 41.63 -43.17
N LEU A 27 9.73 41.50 -44.45
CA LEU A 27 8.41 41.11 -45.00
C LEU A 27 8.47 39.63 -45.54
N ASP A 28 8.31 39.18 -46.80
CA ASP A 28 7.94 39.79 -48.11
C ASP A 28 7.41 38.72 -49.12
N SER A 29 6.89 39.22 -50.26
CA SER A 29 6.61 38.69 -51.61
C SER A 29 7.07 37.27 -52.03
N SER A 30 6.35 36.53 -52.90
CA SER A 30 5.09 36.83 -53.64
C SER A 30 4.49 35.58 -54.31
N ASP A 31 3.16 35.55 -54.49
CA ASP A 31 2.34 34.75 -55.45
C ASP A 31 2.54 33.20 -55.53
N THR A 32 1.50 32.36 -55.54
CA THR A 32 0.30 32.42 -56.41
C THR A 32 -0.98 31.83 -55.78
N SER A 33 -2.14 32.25 -56.32
CA SER A 33 -3.51 31.83 -55.97
C SER A 33 -3.80 30.32 -56.03
N THR A 34 -4.51 29.78 -55.02
CA THR A 34 -5.78 29.00 -55.16
C THR A 34 -6.45 28.75 -53.80
N VAL A 35 -7.74 29.06 -53.71
CA VAL A 35 -8.72 28.64 -52.69
C VAL A 35 -10.01 28.22 -53.42
N PRO A 36 -10.95 27.43 -52.83
CA PRO A 36 -11.13 27.15 -51.40
C PRO A 36 -11.31 25.67 -51.01
N ALA A 37 -11.18 25.38 -49.71
CA ALA A 37 -12.10 24.55 -48.90
C ALA A 37 -11.45 24.15 -47.56
N GLU A 38 -11.42 25.05 -46.58
CA GLU A 38 -11.04 24.68 -45.22
C GLU A 38 -12.14 23.82 -44.59
N MET A 39 -11.88 22.52 -44.44
CA MET A 39 -12.57 21.73 -43.41
C MET A 39 -11.98 22.09 -42.05
N GLU A 40 -12.41 23.24 -41.51
CA GLU A 40 -12.10 23.65 -40.14
C GLU A 40 -12.72 22.62 -39.19
N SER A 41 -11.92 21.63 -38.80
CA SER A 41 -12.31 20.58 -37.87
C SER A 41 -12.39 21.16 -36.46
N ALA A 42 -13.52 21.82 -36.20
CA ALA A 42 -13.79 22.55 -34.98
C ALA A 42 -13.56 21.65 -33.76
N LYS A 43 -12.46 21.93 -33.04
CA LYS A 43 -12.22 21.40 -31.70
C LYS A 43 -13.35 21.92 -30.81
N GLN A 44 -14.42 21.13 -30.67
CA GLN A 44 -15.49 21.44 -29.74
C GLN A 44 -14.85 21.70 -28.37
N PRO A 45 -15.15 22.84 -27.70
CA PRO A 45 -14.70 23.03 -26.33
C PRO A 45 -15.22 21.86 -25.48
N PRO A 46 -14.47 21.40 -24.46
CA PRO A 46 -14.92 20.31 -23.61
C PRO A 46 -16.29 20.69 -23.05
N ARG A 47 -17.30 19.84 -23.30
CA ARG A 47 -18.70 20.11 -22.92
C ARG A 47 -18.73 20.48 -21.44
N SER A 48 -19.11 21.73 -21.16
CA SER A 48 -19.23 22.23 -19.79
C SER A 48 -20.29 21.41 -19.06
N VAL A 49 -19.85 20.51 -18.18
CA VAL A 49 -20.75 19.69 -17.36
C VAL A 49 -21.58 20.64 -16.51
N ASP A 50 -22.90 20.54 -16.63
CA ASP A 50 -23.83 21.37 -15.88
C ASP A 50 -23.61 21.16 -14.37
N PRO A 51 -23.29 22.22 -13.59
CA PRO A 51 -23.07 22.11 -12.15
C PRO A 51 -24.25 21.50 -11.38
N LEU A 52 -25.47 21.52 -11.92
CA LEU A 52 -26.63 20.84 -11.34
C LEU A 52 -26.61 19.33 -11.63
N GLN A 53 -26.21 18.92 -12.84
CA GLN A 53 -26.04 17.50 -13.19
C GLN A 53 -24.89 16.86 -12.41
N GLU A 54 -23.79 17.58 -12.22
CA GLU A 54 -22.66 17.14 -11.39
C GLU A 54 -23.09 16.92 -9.93
N ARG A 55 -23.80 17.88 -9.34
CA ARG A 55 -24.36 17.77 -7.97
C ARG A 55 -25.37 16.62 -7.84
N HIS A 56 -26.16 16.36 -8.87
CA HIS A 56 -27.10 15.23 -8.89
C HIS A 56 -26.35 13.89 -8.95
N ARG A 57 -25.30 13.77 -9.76
CA ARG A 57 -24.48 12.55 -9.85
C ARG A 57 -23.77 12.27 -8.52
N VAL A 58 -23.10 13.27 -7.94
CA VAL A 58 -22.41 13.14 -6.63
C VAL A 58 -23.38 12.77 -5.50
N ARG A 59 -24.64 13.23 -5.53
CA ARG A 59 -25.66 12.79 -4.57
C ARG A 59 -25.98 11.30 -4.74
N LEU A 60 -26.28 10.85 -5.95
CA LEU A 60 -26.60 9.44 -6.21
C LEU A 60 -25.43 8.51 -5.90
N GLU A 61 -24.19 8.93 -6.22
CA GLU A 61 -22.96 8.21 -5.87
C GLU A 61 -22.83 8.05 -4.33
N LEU A 62 -23.20 9.06 -3.55
CA LEU A 62 -23.17 9.03 -2.09
C LEU A 62 -24.31 8.19 -1.49
N GLU A 63 -25.53 8.33 -1.99
CA GLU A 63 -26.70 7.52 -1.58
C GLU A 63 -26.48 6.02 -1.88
N GLU A 64 -25.88 5.69 -3.03
CA GLU A 64 -25.49 4.31 -3.35
C GLU A 64 -24.32 3.80 -2.50
N ALA A 65 -23.31 4.63 -2.22
CA ALA A 65 -22.22 4.27 -1.33
C ALA A 65 -22.71 3.99 0.10
N GLU A 66 -23.66 4.78 0.63
CA GLU A 66 -24.30 4.52 1.93
C GLU A 66 -25.12 3.24 1.92
N ARG A 67 -25.88 2.96 0.83
CA ARG A 67 -26.61 1.69 0.66
C ARG A 67 -25.65 0.48 0.67
N ILE A 68 -24.58 0.53 -0.12
CA ILE A 68 -23.57 -0.54 -0.19
C ILE A 68 -22.91 -0.74 1.17
N ARG A 69 -22.56 0.35 1.86
CA ARG A 69 -21.97 0.29 3.21
C ARG A 69 -22.92 -0.35 4.23
N GLY A 70 -24.20 0.01 4.20
CA GLY A 70 -25.23 -0.59 5.05
C GLY A 70 -25.43 -2.09 4.79
N GLU A 71 -25.37 -2.51 3.52
CA GLU A 71 -25.38 -3.93 3.15
C GLU A 71 -24.12 -4.67 3.64
N GLU A 72 -22.93 -4.08 3.48
CA GLU A 72 -21.65 -4.64 3.94
C GLU A 72 -21.59 -4.76 5.48
N ASP A 73 -21.96 -3.72 6.23
CA ASP A 73 -21.92 -3.73 7.70
C ASP A 73 -23.00 -4.64 8.32
N TRP A 74 -24.16 -4.79 7.66
CA TRP A 74 -25.16 -5.81 8.01
C TRP A 74 -24.61 -7.23 7.84
N VAL A 75 -23.93 -7.50 6.71
CA VAL A 75 -23.33 -8.82 6.43
C VAL A 75 -22.14 -9.11 7.34
N ARG A 76 -21.29 -8.12 7.64
CA ARG A 76 -20.20 -8.18 8.64
C ARG A 76 -20.74 -8.55 10.03
N SER A 77 -21.93 -8.03 10.38
CA SER A 77 -22.63 -8.34 11.63
C SER A 77 -23.29 -9.73 11.66
N GLY A 78 -23.00 -10.60 10.67
CA GLY A 78 -23.57 -11.95 10.53
C GLY A 78 -24.93 -11.99 9.83
N GLY A 79 -25.41 -10.86 9.33
CA GLY A 79 -26.67 -10.74 8.61
C GLY A 79 -26.74 -11.57 7.33
N ILE A 80 -27.97 -11.71 6.83
CA ILE A 80 -28.28 -12.28 5.52
C ILE A 80 -29.07 -11.21 4.76
N LEU A 81 -28.68 -10.95 3.52
CA LEU A 81 -29.35 -10.00 2.63
C LEU A 81 -30.68 -10.56 2.13
N ARG A 82 -31.53 -9.66 1.63
CA ARG A 82 -32.81 -10.01 1.02
C ARG A 82 -32.90 -9.53 -0.42
N ASP A 83 -33.65 -10.27 -1.21
CA ASP A 83 -34.06 -9.87 -2.56
C ASP A 83 -35.29 -8.94 -2.51
N SER A 84 -35.76 -8.51 -3.69
CA SER A 84 -36.96 -7.69 -3.87
C SER A 84 -38.27 -8.40 -3.48
N GLU A 85 -38.26 -9.73 -3.34
CA GLU A 85 -39.40 -10.52 -2.83
C GLU A 85 -39.34 -10.66 -1.29
N GLY A 86 -38.31 -10.10 -0.63
CA GLY A 86 -38.08 -10.22 0.80
C GLY A 86 -37.53 -11.59 1.23
N LYS A 87 -37.20 -12.48 0.30
CA LYS A 87 -36.59 -13.80 0.54
C LYS A 87 -35.13 -13.66 0.96
N ARG A 88 -34.51 -14.74 1.45
CA ARG A 88 -33.08 -14.72 1.85
C ARG A 88 -32.17 -14.97 0.66
N ASP A 89 -31.39 -13.97 0.28
CA ASP A 89 -30.44 -14.03 -0.83
C ASP A 89 -29.07 -14.51 -0.33
N PHE A 90 -28.92 -15.84 -0.22
CA PHE A 90 -27.65 -16.46 0.14
C PHE A 90 -26.53 -16.22 -0.89
N PRO A 91 -26.76 -16.31 -2.23
CA PRO A 91 -25.73 -16.04 -3.22
C PRO A 91 -25.14 -14.62 -3.16
N ARG A 92 -25.95 -13.58 -2.95
CA ARG A 92 -25.46 -12.20 -2.76
C ARG A 92 -24.79 -12.03 -1.40
N THR A 93 -25.35 -12.62 -0.34
CA THR A 93 -24.76 -12.58 1.00
C THR A 93 -23.33 -13.14 0.99
N GLU A 94 -23.10 -14.30 0.38
CA GLU A 94 -21.75 -14.90 0.37
C GLU A 94 -20.79 -14.17 -0.57
N LYS A 95 -21.25 -13.60 -1.69
CA LYS A 95 -20.43 -12.68 -2.51
C LYS A 95 -19.96 -11.45 -1.72
N VAL A 96 -20.85 -10.86 -0.92
CA VAL A 96 -20.49 -9.73 -0.05
C VAL A 96 -19.53 -10.17 1.06
N ARG A 97 -19.68 -11.37 1.63
CA ARG A 97 -18.71 -11.93 2.59
C ARG A 97 -17.34 -12.16 1.97
N GLU A 98 -17.26 -12.73 0.77
CA GLU A 98 -15.98 -12.92 0.05
C GLU A 98 -15.29 -11.59 -0.25
N GLU A 99 -16.01 -10.58 -0.73
CA GLU A 99 -15.44 -9.25 -0.95
C GLU A 99 -15.02 -8.55 0.36
N ILE A 100 -15.77 -8.72 1.46
CA ILE A 100 -15.35 -8.24 2.80
C ILE A 100 -14.08 -8.96 3.26
N ARG A 101 -14.03 -10.31 3.23
CA ARG A 101 -12.86 -11.12 3.57
C ARG A 101 -11.64 -10.67 2.77
N LEU A 102 -11.80 -10.50 1.46
CA LEU A 102 -10.75 -10.06 0.56
C LEU A 102 -10.25 -8.65 0.89
N ARG A 103 -11.15 -7.66 1.08
CA ARG A 103 -10.74 -6.30 1.47
C ARG A 103 -10.09 -6.23 2.84
N GLU A 104 -10.56 -7.00 3.82
CA GLU A 104 -9.99 -7.04 5.17
C GLU A 104 -8.59 -7.68 5.16
N TRP A 105 -8.39 -8.75 4.38
CA TRP A 105 -7.06 -9.33 4.16
C TRP A 105 -6.14 -8.42 3.32
N GLU A 106 -6.64 -7.74 2.28
CA GLU A 106 -5.86 -6.77 1.48
C GLU A 106 -5.39 -5.59 2.34
N LYS A 107 -6.28 -5.08 3.20
CA LYS A 107 -5.98 -4.07 4.20
C LYS A 107 -4.90 -4.59 5.15
N GLY A 108 -5.08 -5.78 5.73
CA GLY A 108 -4.11 -6.38 6.64
C GLY A 108 -2.75 -6.65 5.99
N ALA A 109 -2.70 -7.01 4.71
CA ALA A 109 -1.47 -7.19 3.94
C ALA A 109 -0.74 -5.87 3.71
N ARG A 110 -1.48 -4.76 3.50
CA ARG A 110 -0.92 -3.41 3.41
C ARG A 110 -0.43 -2.92 4.78
N GLU A 111 -1.25 -3.03 5.83
CA GLU A 111 -0.88 -2.63 7.21
C GLU A 111 0.36 -3.38 7.72
N ARG A 112 0.50 -4.68 7.43
CA ARG A 112 1.73 -5.45 7.69
C ARG A 112 2.97 -4.87 7.00
N TRP A 113 2.82 -4.37 5.77
CA TRP A 113 3.93 -3.81 5.01
C TRP A 113 4.30 -2.40 5.49
N ASP A 114 3.30 -1.56 5.74
CA ASP A 114 3.50 -0.18 6.17
C ASP A 114 4.11 -0.12 7.57
N GLU A 115 3.72 -1.04 8.47
CA GLU A 115 4.35 -1.24 9.79
C GLU A 115 5.82 -1.67 9.68
N TYR A 116 6.15 -2.56 8.74
CA TYR A 116 7.52 -3.01 8.48
C TYR A 116 8.41 -1.86 7.97
N GLU A 117 7.93 -1.04 7.03
CA GLU A 117 8.66 0.15 6.57
C GLU A 117 8.77 1.23 7.65
N ARG A 118 7.72 1.45 8.47
CA ARG A 118 7.75 2.35 9.63
C ARG A 118 8.87 1.96 10.59
N ARG A 119 8.90 0.69 11.01
CA ARG A 119 9.92 0.16 11.91
C ARG A 119 11.33 0.20 11.30
N TRP A 120 11.47 0.02 9.98
CA TRP A 120 12.77 0.15 9.31
C TRP A 120 13.27 1.61 9.25
N ALA A 121 12.35 2.58 9.14
CA ALA A 121 12.68 4.01 9.24
C ALA A 121 13.08 4.40 10.68
N GLU A 122 12.38 3.89 11.69
CA GLU A 122 12.68 4.09 13.11
C GLU A 122 14.05 3.47 13.49
N LEU A 123 14.34 2.27 13.01
CA LEU A 123 15.63 1.60 13.20
C LEU A 123 16.78 2.40 12.58
N GLN A 124 16.62 2.93 11.37
CA GLN A 124 17.61 3.83 10.75
C GLN A 124 17.74 5.18 11.47
N ALA A 125 16.69 5.68 12.12
CA ALA A 125 16.78 6.89 12.94
C ALA A 125 17.55 6.63 14.23
N LYS A 126 17.28 5.50 14.91
CA LYS A 126 18.02 5.00 16.08
C LYS A 126 19.50 4.79 15.75
N GLU A 127 19.79 4.11 14.64
CA GLU A 127 21.15 3.86 14.13
C GLU A 127 21.96 5.15 13.90
N ARG A 128 21.34 6.20 13.34
CA ARG A 128 21.97 7.50 13.08
C ARG A 128 22.18 8.33 14.34
N LYS A 129 21.33 8.16 15.36
CA LYS A 129 21.44 8.88 16.64
C LYS A 129 22.59 8.36 17.51
N GLY A 130 22.91 7.06 17.42
CA GLY A 130 24.03 6.44 18.14
C GLY A 130 23.80 6.20 19.64
N ASP A 131 22.98 7.01 20.30
CA ASP A 131 22.66 6.97 21.74
C ASP A 131 21.94 5.71 22.27
N SER A 132 21.78 4.63 21.50
CA SER A 132 20.90 3.51 21.90
C SER A 132 21.27 2.17 21.29
N GLU A 133 21.55 1.19 22.17
CA GLU A 133 21.69 -0.23 21.80
C GLU A 133 20.48 -0.73 21.02
N ILE A 134 20.77 -1.51 19.98
CA ILE A 134 19.79 -2.20 19.14
C ILE A 134 19.63 -3.63 19.68
N THR A 135 18.40 -4.09 19.83
CA THR A 135 18.07 -5.46 20.20
C THR A 135 17.62 -6.25 18.96
N PHE A 136 17.67 -7.58 19.03
CA PHE A 136 17.10 -8.48 18.03
C PHE A 136 15.63 -8.15 17.74
N ASN A 137 14.90 -7.68 18.76
CA ASN A 137 13.47 -7.33 18.65
C ASN A 137 13.19 -5.92 18.12
N ASP A 138 14.17 -5.00 18.07
CA ASP A 138 14.02 -3.72 17.38
C ASP A 138 13.93 -3.93 15.86
N ILE A 139 14.77 -4.83 15.35
CA ILE A 139 14.87 -5.19 13.93
C ILE A 139 13.52 -5.78 13.46
N PRO A 140 12.80 -5.15 12.51
CA PRO A 140 11.61 -5.75 11.92
C PRO A 140 12.03 -6.81 10.92
N TRP A 141 12.14 -8.05 11.40
CA TRP A 141 12.34 -9.21 10.54
C TRP A 141 11.15 -9.39 9.59
N PRO A 142 11.36 -9.80 8.33
CA PRO A 142 10.30 -9.92 7.33
C PRO A 142 9.53 -11.25 7.54
N VAL A 143 8.89 -11.41 8.70
CA VAL A 143 8.30 -12.68 9.16
C VAL A 143 6.77 -12.57 9.21
N TYR A 144 6.10 -13.47 8.49
CA TYR A 144 4.65 -13.65 8.60
C TYR A 144 4.30 -14.70 9.66
N PHE A 145 3.47 -14.31 10.64
CA PHE A 145 3.02 -15.19 11.73
C PHE A 145 1.61 -15.78 11.53
N GLY A 146 0.99 -15.54 10.38
CA GLY A 146 -0.41 -15.90 10.13
C GLY A 146 -1.41 -15.18 11.05
N GLU A 147 -2.67 -15.56 10.94
CA GLU A 147 -3.73 -15.09 11.85
C GLU A 147 -3.51 -15.61 13.29
N ARG A 148 -2.85 -16.76 13.44
CA ARG A 148 -2.57 -17.40 14.74
C ARG A 148 -1.55 -16.63 15.59
N GLY A 149 -0.56 -15.96 14.97
CA GLY A 149 0.34 -15.06 15.71
C GLY A 149 -0.40 -13.89 16.36
N ASN A 150 -1.44 -13.39 15.67
CA ASN A 150 -2.27 -12.29 16.13
C ASN A 150 -3.31 -12.69 17.21
N ASP A 151 -3.32 -13.94 17.68
CA ASP A 151 -4.16 -14.38 18.80
C ASP A 151 -3.46 -14.25 20.16
N GLN A 152 -2.12 -14.39 20.23
CA GLN A 152 -1.40 -14.22 21.51
C GLN A 152 -1.52 -12.79 22.06
N THR A 153 -1.64 -11.79 21.17
CA THR A 153 -1.86 -10.38 21.53
C THR A 153 -3.28 -10.09 22.04
N LYS A 154 -4.25 -11.00 21.85
CA LYS A 154 -5.63 -10.86 22.33
C LYS A 154 -5.82 -11.32 23.79
N SER A 155 -4.77 -11.81 24.45
CA SER A 155 -4.84 -12.31 25.84
C SER A 155 -5.03 -11.20 26.89
N SER A 156 -4.96 -9.92 26.51
CA SER A 156 -5.47 -8.82 27.34
C SER A 156 -7.00 -8.88 27.43
N LYS A 157 -7.52 -9.55 28.45
CA LYS A 157 -8.96 -9.62 28.73
C LYS A 157 -9.59 -8.23 28.81
N LEU A 158 -10.86 -8.17 28.39
CA LEU A 158 -11.81 -7.06 28.57
C LEU A 158 -11.76 -5.89 27.54
N GLY A 159 -12.44 -6.12 26.41
CA GLY A 159 -13.45 -5.19 25.89
C GLY A 159 -13.04 -3.83 25.30
N THR A 160 -11.76 -3.46 25.34
CA THR A 160 -11.32 -2.10 24.96
C THR A 160 -11.09 -1.97 23.45
N TRP A 161 -11.97 -1.24 22.77
CA TRP A 161 -11.78 -0.84 21.38
C TRP A 161 -10.65 0.21 21.32
N GLY A 162 -9.42 -0.23 21.06
CA GLY A 162 -8.24 0.65 21.02
C GLY A 162 -6.97 0.08 21.64
N THR A 163 -6.95 -1.17 22.11
CA THR A 163 -5.70 -1.81 22.56
C THR A 163 -4.67 -1.82 21.43
N VAL A 164 -3.60 -1.04 21.59
CA VAL A 164 -2.46 -1.03 20.65
C VAL A 164 -1.87 -2.45 20.61
N ALA A 165 -1.93 -3.08 19.44
CA ALA A 165 -1.42 -4.42 19.26
C ALA A 165 0.11 -4.42 19.42
N ILE A 166 0.59 -4.87 20.58
CA ILE A 166 2.02 -5.08 20.83
C ILE A 166 2.51 -6.06 19.75
N PRO A 167 3.49 -5.70 18.90
CA PRO A 167 3.93 -6.58 17.83
C PRO A 167 4.47 -7.89 18.41
N PRO A 168 4.19 -9.05 17.79
CA PRO A 168 4.68 -10.34 18.28
C PRO A 168 6.21 -10.32 18.33
N LYS A 169 6.79 -10.76 19.46
CA LYS A 169 8.23 -10.88 19.63
C LYS A 169 8.75 -11.97 18.69
N VAL A 170 9.59 -11.56 17.73
CA VAL A 170 10.23 -12.49 16.78
C VAL A 170 11.29 -13.31 17.51
N LYS A 171 11.43 -14.57 17.15
CA LYS A 171 12.57 -15.43 17.50
C LYS A 171 13.31 -15.88 16.25
N LEU A 172 14.56 -16.28 16.39
CA LEU A 172 15.37 -16.85 15.31
C LEU A 172 14.69 -18.08 14.66
N SER A 173 13.93 -18.87 15.44
CA SER A 173 13.11 -19.99 14.95
C SER A 173 12.04 -19.61 13.91
N ASP A 174 11.60 -18.36 13.93
CA ASP A 174 10.44 -17.89 13.18
C ASP A 174 10.84 -17.35 11.81
N ILE A 175 12.14 -17.14 11.58
CA ILE A 175 12.76 -16.73 10.31
C ILE A 175 12.87 -17.96 9.38
N THR A 176 11.71 -18.54 9.04
CA THR A 176 11.60 -19.66 8.11
C THR A 176 11.42 -19.14 6.68
N ARG A 177 11.79 -19.96 5.68
CA ARG A 177 11.54 -19.64 4.26
C ARG A 177 10.06 -19.32 4.01
N GLU A 178 9.15 -20.13 4.54
CA GLU A 178 7.70 -19.97 4.34
C GLU A 178 7.21 -18.64 4.90
N ASN A 179 7.64 -18.26 6.11
CA ASN A 179 7.23 -17.01 6.75
C ASN A 179 7.80 -15.79 6.00
N VAL A 180 9.03 -15.87 5.49
CA VAL A 180 9.67 -14.78 4.73
C VAL A 180 9.12 -14.68 3.30
N GLU A 181 8.93 -15.80 2.61
CA GLU A 181 8.34 -15.83 1.27
C GLU A 181 6.89 -15.34 1.30
N THR A 182 6.12 -15.75 2.32
CA THR A 182 4.76 -15.24 2.52
C THR A 182 4.77 -13.74 2.82
N PHE A 183 5.55 -13.28 3.81
CA PHE A 183 5.60 -11.85 4.16
C PHE A 183 5.90 -10.95 2.95
N LEU A 184 6.89 -11.33 2.13
CA LEU A 184 7.32 -10.54 0.98
C LEU A 184 6.35 -10.63 -0.21
N THR A 185 5.67 -11.77 -0.41
CA THR A 185 4.81 -11.97 -1.60
C THR A 185 3.33 -11.71 -1.38
N ASP A 186 2.82 -11.75 -0.13
CA ASP A 186 1.40 -11.58 0.15
C ASP A 186 0.88 -10.19 -0.27
N GLY A 187 1.65 -9.14 0.01
CA GLY A 187 1.38 -7.76 -0.43
C GLY A 187 1.50 -7.51 -1.94
N LEU A 188 1.90 -8.50 -2.75
CA LEU A 188 1.92 -8.41 -4.22
C LEU A 188 0.57 -8.83 -4.85
N LYS A 189 -0.21 -9.63 -4.12
CA LYS A 189 -1.52 -10.13 -4.53
C LYS A 189 -2.62 -9.06 -4.43
N VAL A 190 -2.37 -8.00 -3.67
CA VAL A 190 -3.30 -6.88 -3.45
C VAL A 190 -3.59 -6.13 -4.75
N ARG A 191 -4.87 -5.89 -5.04
CA ARG A 191 -5.37 -5.16 -6.21
C ARG A 191 -4.61 -3.83 -6.40
N GLY A 192 -4.10 -3.62 -7.61
CA GLY A 192 -3.36 -2.41 -7.99
C GLY A 192 -1.88 -2.38 -7.58
N CYS A 193 -1.32 -3.43 -6.97
CA CYS A 193 0.11 -3.52 -6.71
C CYS A 193 0.90 -3.59 -8.03
N LYS A 194 1.83 -2.64 -8.24
CA LYS A 194 2.64 -2.53 -9.48
C LYS A 194 4.01 -3.22 -9.37
N VAL A 195 4.43 -3.59 -8.16
CA VAL A 195 5.76 -4.16 -7.86
C VAL A 195 5.78 -5.64 -8.21
N THR A 196 6.81 -6.10 -8.92
CA THR A 196 6.92 -7.53 -9.29
C THR A 196 7.55 -8.38 -8.16
N ARG A 197 7.33 -9.71 -8.14
CA ARG A 197 8.04 -10.63 -7.21
C ARG A 197 9.56 -10.46 -7.31
N LYS A 198 10.10 -10.44 -8.54
CA LYS A 198 11.54 -10.28 -8.81
C LYS A 198 12.09 -8.96 -8.27
N GLU A 199 11.34 -7.87 -8.41
CA GLU A 199 11.69 -6.56 -7.87
C GLU A 199 11.66 -6.56 -6.34
N ARG A 200 10.58 -7.07 -5.72
CA ARG A 200 10.41 -7.17 -4.26
C ARG A 200 11.53 -7.99 -3.60
N VAL A 201 11.89 -9.14 -4.18
CA VAL A 201 13.01 -9.97 -3.72
C VAL A 201 14.33 -9.21 -3.90
N ARG A 202 14.58 -8.59 -5.06
CA ARG A 202 15.80 -7.79 -5.30
C ARG A 202 15.96 -6.61 -4.34
N THR A 203 14.89 -5.86 -4.06
CA THR A 203 14.95 -4.74 -3.10
C THR A 203 15.17 -5.22 -1.68
N SER A 204 14.61 -6.37 -1.30
CA SER A 204 14.81 -7.00 0.01
C SER A 204 16.25 -7.52 0.15
N PHE A 205 16.78 -8.20 -0.87
CA PHE A 205 18.17 -8.68 -0.88
C PHE A 205 19.17 -7.51 -0.79
N LEU A 206 18.94 -6.42 -1.53
CA LEU A 206 19.75 -5.20 -1.44
C LEU A 206 19.59 -4.41 -0.12
N ARG A 207 18.60 -4.77 0.71
CA ARG A 207 18.38 -4.20 2.06
C ARG A 207 19.03 -5.07 3.14
N TRP A 208 18.92 -6.38 3.03
CA TRP A 208 19.47 -7.38 3.98
C TRP A 208 20.90 -7.82 3.69
N HIS A 209 21.54 -7.29 2.63
CA HIS A 209 22.92 -7.61 2.26
C HIS A 209 23.90 -7.35 3.43
N PRO A 210 24.78 -8.32 3.79
CA PRO A 210 25.55 -8.29 5.04
C PRO A 210 26.38 -7.02 5.23
N ASP A 211 27.05 -6.55 4.17
CA ASP A 211 27.83 -5.29 4.12
C ASP A 211 27.09 -4.08 4.72
N LYS A 212 25.77 -3.96 4.48
CA LYS A 212 24.95 -2.87 5.04
C LYS A 212 24.51 -3.16 6.46
N MET A 213 24.27 -4.43 6.78
CA MET A 213 23.87 -4.85 8.11
C MET A 213 25.03 -4.79 9.11
N THR A 214 26.30 -4.85 8.67
CA THR A 214 27.49 -4.73 9.54
C THR A 214 27.47 -3.46 10.41
N ALA A 215 27.06 -2.32 9.84
CA ALA A 215 26.95 -1.04 10.56
C ALA A 215 25.86 -1.03 11.65
N LEU A 216 24.84 -1.88 11.48
CA LEU A 216 23.78 -2.10 12.44
C LEU A 216 24.21 -3.11 13.51
N VAL A 217 24.80 -4.24 13.09
CA VAL A 217 25.34 -5.30 13.95
C VAL A 217 26.43 -4.75 14.89
N SER A 218 27.20 -3.74 14.50
CA SER A 218 28.17 -3.08 15.39
C SER A 218 27.51 -2.28 16.54
N LYS A 219 26.19 -2.12 16.55
CA LYS A 219 25.39 -1.38 17.55
C LYS A 219 24.33 -2.26 18.24
N VAL A 220 24.34 -3.57 17.97
CA VAL A 220 23.49 -4.53 18.67
C VAL A 220 24.09 -4.83 20.04
N THR A 221 23.26 -5.16 21.04
CA THR A 221 23.75 -5.67 22.33
C THR A 221 24.67 -6.89 22.11
N GLU A 222 25.69 -7.08 22.94
CA GLU A 222 26.57 -8.27 22.77
C GLU A 222 25.81 -9.59 23.00
N ASP A 223 24.74 -9.58 23.80
CA ASP A 223 23.84 -10.72 24.00
C ASP A 223 23.06 -11.09 22.73
N ASP A 224 22.48 -10.09 22.02
CA ASP A 224 21.68 -10.32 20.82
C ASP A 224 22.52 -10.43 19.53
N ARG A 225 23.80 -9.99 19.56
CA ARG A 225 24.70 -9.93 18.37
C ARG A 225 24.64 -11.21 17.53
N LYS A 226 24.80 -12.36 18.19
CA LYS A 226 24.83 -13.67 17.52
C LYS A 226 23.49 -14.00 16.86
N ASP A 227 22.38 -13.83 17.58
CA ASP A 227 21.04 -14.12 17.04
C ASP A 227 20.71 -13.19 15.87
N VAL A 228 21.19 -11.94 15.88
CA VAL A 228 21.05 -11.01 14.74
C VAL A 228 21.89 -11.46 13.54
N GLU A 229 23.15 -11.89 13.73
CA GLU A 229 24.00 -12.39 12.64
C GLU A 229 23.45 -13.68 12.00
N ASP A 230 22.99 -14.63 12.83
CA ASP A 230 22.32 -15.86 12.36
C ASP A 230 20.97 -15.52 11.68
N GLY A 231 20.22 -14.53 12.20
CA GLY A 231 18.96 -14.07 11.64
C GLY A 231 19.10 -13.38 10.29
N ILE A 232 20.10 -12.51 10.11
CA ILE A 232 20.45 -11.91 8.81
C ILE A 232 20.82 -13.01 7.83
N SER A 233 21.65 -13.97 8.25
CA SER A 233 22.07 -15.11 7.42
C SER A 233 20.88 -15.97 6.99
N ALA A 234 19.91 -16.19 7.88
CA ALA A 234 18.66 -16.89 7.56
C ALA A 234 17.81 -16.13 6.54
N VAL A 235 17.59 -14.81 6.71
CA VAL A 235 16.86 -13.98 5.74
C VAL A 235 17.54 -13.97 4.37
N VAL A 236 18.88 -13.77 4.34
CA VAL A 236 19.66 -13.73 3.09
C VAL A 236 19.59 -15.07 2.35
N ARG A 237 19.70 -16.21 3.05
CA ARG A 237 19.52 -17.54 2.43
C ARG A 237 18.11 -17.71 1.87
N CYS A 238 17.08 -17.36 2.63
CA CYS A 238 15.70 -17.44 2.15
C CYS A 238 15.49 -16.58 0.88
N LEU A 239 16.12 -15.41 0.79
CA LEU A 239 16.06 -14.53 -0.38
C LEU A 239 16.89 -15.03 -1.59
N GLN A 240 17.86 -15.93 -1.39
CA GLN A 240 18.61 -16.58 -2.47
C GLN A 240 17.82 -17.74 -3.10
N ASP A 241 16.95 -18.39 -2.33
CA ASP A 241 16.17 -19.56 -2.77
C ASP A 241 14.81 -19.20 -3.45
N MET A 242 14.55 -17.92 -3.77
CA MET A 242 13.22 -17.34 -4.15
C MET A 242 13.10 -16.78 -5.58
#